data_AF-A0A7C3XXA6-F1
#
_entry.id   AF-A0A7C3XXA6-F1
#
_cell.length_a   1.000
_cell.length_b   1.000
_cell.length_c   1.000
_cell.angle_alpha   90.00
_cell.angle_beta   90.00
_cell.angle_gamma   90.00
#
_symmetry.space_group_name_H-M   'P 1'
#
loop_
_entity.id
_entity.type
_entity.pdbx_description
1 polymer ?
#
loop_
_entity_poly.entity_id
_entity_poly.type
_entity_poly.pdbx_seq_one_letter_code
_entity_poly.pdbx_strand_id
1 'polypeptide(L)'
;HCAAALAAIDAGAHVLLEKPMCVSEEECDRIIRQAGDRGVRVGVGHNFLFYEPYERLFRDVRSGVLGRVDHITITWNRELPQAVVGPFDAWMLRDPRNIMLEIGPHPAAHLLHLLGEPDHIDVRADNSRQLPSGQIFYRRWQVRARKDNVAAELEFSFVPGFAEQAIHVRGTLGSATADLERNTYVLRLHTPRQIDFDRYAMIRHEARALLRQARGNLLRWLLSKLIRTGQGNPYGGSIECVVRAFYASIDGTGDARIAPDFGRRVVAVCTRVASMAGVEARSVAPATWRSAGDIPAVNTLVLGASGFIGAELVRQLIAAGRPVRVLVRNPGRLPAELASPLVEVIRGDLESPEDVTRAMRGVANVFHLARAMVKTWQEYVEHDIEVTRRVGEACLANGVRRLVYTGTIDSYYAGRRAGTITEDTGCDRRIHRRNLYARAKAAAEDLLLAMRTERGLPVVIVRPGIVIGRGGHPFHWGVGMWHHGAVCRIWGSGNNKLPFVLVDDVARGLIAAMDTPGIEGESFNLVADPCLSANEYLDELERALGIRFLRICTSPLRFYLQDMVKWVAKVLLRHPERRLPSYRDWESRTQRATFDCTRAKERLNWRPVADRRELIRLGIELPARQFLM
;
A
#
# COMPACT_ATOMS: atom_id res chain seq x y z
N HIS A 1 18.23 -4.89 -13.32
CA HIS A 1 17.98 -6.34 -13.32
C HIS A 1 19.16 -7.08 -13.95
N CYS A 2 19.50 -6.76 -15.21
CA CYS A 2 20.58 -7.41 -15.98
C CYS A 2 21.91 -7.57 -15.22
N ALA A 3 22.50 -6.47 -14.72
CA ALA A 3 23.79 -6.53 -14.04
C ALA A 3 23.84 -7.50 -12.84
N ALA A 4 22.77 -7.56 -12.03
CA ALA A 4 22.69 -8.48 -10.90
C ALA A 4 22.53 -9.94 -11.36
N ALA A 5 21.76 -10.18 -12.42
CA ALA A 5 21.61 -11.50 -13.02
C ALA A 5 22.94 -12.03 -13.59
N LEU A 6 23.66 -11.18 -14.34
CA LEU A 6 24.96 -11.53 -14.91
C LEU A 6 25.99 -11.83 -13.83
N ALA A 7 26.04 -11.02 -12.76
CA ALA A 7 26.94 -11.27 -11.63
C ALA A 7 26.67 -12.63 -10.95
N ALA A 8 25.40 -13.02 -10.79
CA ALA A 8 25.05 -14.33 -10.24
C ALA A 8 25.42 -15.48 -11.19
N ILE A 9 25.18 -15.30 -12.50
CA ILE A 9 25.57 -16.27 -13.53
C ILE A 9 27.09 -16.45 -13.59
N ASP A 10 27.86 -15.36 -13.51
CA ASP A 10 29.33 -15.40 -13.48
C ASP A 10 29.88 -16.08 -12.24
N ALA A 11 29.15 -16.01 -11.13
CA ALA A 11 29.46 -16.77 -9.91
C ALA A 11 29.07 -18.26 -10.01
N GLY A 12 28.53 -18.72 -11.15
CA GLY A 12 28.13 -20.11 -11.38
C GLY A 12 26.76 -20.47 -10.79
N ALA A 13 25.93 -19.49 -10.41
CA ALA A 13 24.61 -19.75 -9.86
C ALA A 13 23.56 -19.96 -10.96
N HIS A 14 22.65 -20.91 -10.73
CA HIS A 14 21.37 -20.95 -11.45
C HIS A 14 20.49 -19.80 -10.94
N VAL A 15 19.81 -19.09 -11.85
CA VAL A 15 19.08 -17.85 -11.52
C VAL A 15 17.61 -17.94 -11.91
N LEU A 16 16.72 -17.76 -10.93
CA LEU A 16 15.31 -17.49 -11.18
C LEU A 16 15.06 -15.99 -11.09
N LEU A 17 14.70 -15.38 -12.21
CA LEU A 17 14.43 -13.95 -12.33
C LEU A 17 12.95 -13.66 -12.09
N GLU A 18 12.68 -12.57 -11.37
CA GLU A 18 11.33 -12.01 -11.30
C GLU A 18 10.99 -11.31 -12.63
N LYS A 19 9.70 -11.09 -12.92
CA LYS A 19 9.27 -10.43 -14.16
C LYS A 19 9.36 -8.89 -14.02
N PRO A 20 9.73 -8.13 -15.07
CA PRO A 20 10.21 -8.60 -16.36
C PRO A 20 11.64 -9.13 -16.25
N MET A 21 12.00 -10.03 -17.16
CA MET A 21 13.36 -10.60 -17.22
C MET A 21 14.43 -9.50 -17.25
N CYS A 22 14.26 -8.51 -18.13
CA CYS A 22 15.05 -7.28 -18.26
C CYS A 22 14.20 -6.17 -18.89
N VAL A 23 14.79 -5.01 -19.18
CA VAL A 23 14.07 -3.87 -19.78
C VAL A 23 14.21 -3.78 -21.30
N SER A 24 15.04 -4.62 -21.92
CA SER A 24 15.18 -4.72 -23.39
C SER A 24 15.46 -6.16 -23.82
N GLU A 25 15.19 -6.44 -25.10
CA GLU A 25 15.51 -7.74 -25.72
C GLU A 25 17.02 -8.00 -25.72
N GLU A 26 17.84 -6.97 -25.98
CA GLU A 26 19.30 -7.08 -25.99
C GLU A 26 19.87 -7.51 -24.62
N GLU A 27 19.32 -6.97 -23.53
CA GLU A 27 19.68 -7.39 -22.18
C GLU A 27 19.26 -8.84 -21.89
N CYS A 28 18.06 -9.24 -22.33
CA CYS A 28 17.61 -10.63 -22.25
C CYS A 28 18.56 -11.57 -23.02
N ASP A 29 18.93 -11.21 -24.25
CA ASP A 29 19.82 -11.99 -25.11
C ASP A 29 21.23 -12.13 -24.52
N ARG A 30 21.71 -11.12 -23.80
CA ARG A 30 22.97 -11.21 -23.05
C ARG A 30 22.88 -12.21 -21.90
N ILE A 31 21.81 -12.18 -21.11
CA ILE A 31 21.58 -13.15 -20.03
C ILE A 31 21.51 -14.58 -20.58
N ILE A 32 20.74 -14.79 -21.66
CA ILE A 32 20.56 -16.12 -22.27
C ILE A 32 21.90 -16.67 -22.74
N ARG A 33 22.66 -15.89 -23.51
CA ARG A 33 23.99 -16.30 -24.01
C ARG A 33 24.93 -16.63 -22.86
N GLN A 34 25.07 -15.72 -21.90
CA GLN A 34 26.02 -15.91 -20.80
C GLN A 34 25.66 -17.09 -19.89
N ALA A 35 24.36 -17.35 -19.67
CA ALA A 35 23.92 -18.53 -18.96
C ALA A 35 24.27 -19.83 -19.71
N GLY A 36 24.08 -19.82 -21.04
CA GLY A 36 24.49 -20.92 -21.92
C GLY A 36 26.00 -21.19 -21.86
N ASP A 37 26.82 -20.14 -21.97
CA ASP A 37 28.29 -20.23 -21.92
C ASP A 37 28.79 -20.77 -20.57
N ARG A 38 28.11 -20.40 -19.47
CA ARG A 38 28.43 -20.86 -18.11
C ARG A 38 27.80 -22.22 -17.76
N GLY A 39 26.94 -22.77 -18.62
CA GLY A 39 26.22 -24.01 -18.35
C GLY A 39 25.22 -23.93 -17.19
N VAL A 40 24.78 -22.72 -16.81
CA VAL A 40 23.80 -22.51 -15.73
C VAL A 40 22.38 -22.38 -16.28
N ARG A 41 21.39 -22.54 -15.40
CA ARG A 41 19.97 -22.42 -15.75
C ARG A 41 19.47 -21.04 -15.38
N VAL A 42 18.71 -20.44 -16.29
CA VAL A 42 17.96 -19.20 -16.04
C VAL A 42 16.49 -19.47 -16.26
N GLY A 43 15.65 -19.03 -15.32
CA GLY A 43 14.20 -19.06 -15.45
C GLY A 43 13.59 -17.68 -15.19
N VAL A 44 12.36 -17.46 -15.66
CA VAL A 44 11.61 -16.22 -15.46
C VAL A 44 10.25 -16.50 -14.81
N GLY A 45 9.94 -15.78 -13.73
CA GLY A 45 8.80 -16.02 -12.87
C GLY A 45 7.47 -15.44 -13.36
N HIS A 46 6.87 -16.02 -14.41
CA HIS A 46 5.51 -15.67 -14.85
C HIS A 46 4.42 -16.39 -14.04
N ASN A 47 4.35 -16.12 -12.74
CA ASN A 47 3.54 -16.88 -11.79
C ASN A 47 2.04 -16.98 -12.13
N PHE A 48 1.43 -15.98 -12.77
CA PHE A 48 0.03 -16.06 -13.19
C PHE A 48 -0.26 -17.12 -14.27
N LEU A 49 0.75 -17.69 -14.93
CA LEU A 49 0.60 -18.88 -15.79
C LEU A 49 0.41 -20.19 -15.02
N PHE A 50 0.60 -20.17 -13.70
CA PHE A 50 0.50 -21.34 -12.81
C PHE A 50 -0.74 -21.28 -11.91
N TYR A 51 -1.69 -20.38 -12.21
CA TYR A 51 -2.98 -20.37 -11.55
C TYR A 51 -3.83 -21.54 -12.05
N GLU A 52 -4.42 -22.32 -11.13
CA GLU A 52 -5.25 -23.48 -11.48
C GLU A 52 -6.39 -23.16 -12.47
N PRO A 53 -7.13 -22.03 -12.34
CA PRO A 53 -8.15 -21.68 -13.32
C PRO A 53 -7.58 -21.46 -14.71
N TYR A 54 -6.40 -20.86 -14.82
CA TYR A 54 -5.73 -20.64 -16.09
C TYR A 54 -5.19 -21.94 -16.68
N GLU A 55 -4.60 -22.82 -15.89
CA GLU A 55 -4.12 -24.12 -16.38
C GLU A 55 -5.25 -24.97 -16.95
N ARG A 56 -6.45 -24.91 -16.35
CA ARG A 56 -7.65 -25.56 -16.88
C ARG A 56 -8.12 -24.94 -18.19
N LEU A 57 -8.21 -23.60 -18.25
CA LEU A 57 -8.50 -22.87 -19.49
C LEU A 57 -7.53 -23.28 -20.60
N PHE A 58 -6.23 -23.24 -20.33
CA PHE A 58 -5.19 -23.54 -21.30
C PHE A 58 -5.29 -24.99 -21.79
N ARG A 59 -5.51 -25.95 -20.88
CA ARG A 59 -5.71 -27.37 -21.23
C ARG A 59 -6.90 -27.56 -22.17
N ASP A 60 -8.03 -26.89 -21.89
CA ASP A 60 -9.25 -26.99 -22.69
C ASP A 60 -9.09 -26.30 -24.05
N VAL A 61 -8.38 -25.17 -24.11
CA VAL A 61 -8.00 -24.54 -25.39
C VAL A 61 -7.13 -25.48 -26.22
N ARG A 62 -6.11 -26.10 -25.61
CA ARG A 62 -5.18 -27.01 -26.30
C ARG A 62 -5.81 -28.33 -26.73
N SER A 63 -6.79 -28.84 -25.99
CA SER A 63 -7.51 -30.06 -26.35
C SER A 63 -8.49 -29.86 -27.52
N GLY A 64 -8.78 -28.61 -27.89
CA GLY A 64 -9.74 -28.27 -28.95
C GLY A 64 -11.20 -28.38 -28.51
N VAL A 65 -11.49 -28.53 -27.20
CA VAL A 65 -12.87 -28.69 -26.71
C VAL A 65 -13.76 -27.48 -27.02
N LEU A 66 -13.16 -26.29 -27.13
CA LEU A 66 -13.85 -25.05 -27.51
C LEU A 66 -14.10 -24.94 -29.02
N GLY A 67 -13.65 -25.92 -29.80
CA GLY A 67 -13.60 -25.84 -31.25
C GLY A 67 -12.52 -24.87 -31.73
N ARG A 68 -12.72 -24.26 -32.90
CA ARG A 68 -11.79 -23.26 -33.45
C ARG A 68 -11.91 -21.98 -32.64
N VAL A 69 -10.83 -21.60 -31.95
CA VAL A 69 -10.75 -20.32 -31.23
C VAL A 69 -10.78 -19.17 -32.23
N ASP A 70 -11.52 -18.12 -31.90
CA ASP A 70 -11.65 -16.93 -32.74
C ASP A 70 -11.32 -15.63 -32.00
N HIS A 71 -11.47 -15.59 -30.66
CA HIS A 71 -11.27 -14.38 -29.86
C HIS A 71 -10.76 -14.71 -28.44
N ILE A 72 -9.83 -13.90 -27.96
CA ILE A 72 -9.27 -13.97 -26.60
C ILE A 72 -9.34 -12.58 -25.94
N THR A 73 -9.88 -12.47 -24.73
CA THR A 73 -9.87 -11.22 -23.96
C THR A 73 -9.11 -11.44 -22.65
N ILE A 74 -8.14 -10.60 -22.34
CA ILE A 74 -7.35 -10.62 -21.11
C ILE A 74 -7.54 -9.29 -20.39
N THR A 75 -8.29 -9.30 -19.30
CA THR A 75 -8.62 -8.10 -18.53
C THR A 75 -7.74 -8.01 -17.29
N TRP A 76 -7.15 -6.84 -17.07
CA TRP A 76 -6.35 -6.46 -15.91
C TRP A 76 -6.82 -5.11 -15.36
N ASN A 77 -7.97 -5.12 -14.68
CA ASN A 77 -8.49 -3.95 -13.98
C ASN A 77 -8.11 -4.05 -12.51
N ARG A 78 -7.11 -3.28 -12.10
CA ARG A 78 -6.64 -3.23 -10.71
C ARG A 78 -6.01 -1.89 -10.41
N GLU A 79 -6.50 -1.25 -9.36
CA GLU A 79 -5.93 -0.01 -8.84
C GLU A 79 -4.41 -0.12 -8.64
N LEU A 80 -3.69 0.95 -9.00
CA LEU A 80 -2.28 1.13 -8.68
C LEU A 80 -2.11 2.22 -7.61
N PRO A 81 -2.12 1.87 -6.31
CA PRO A 81 -2.08 2.87 -5.23
C PRO A 81 -0.88 3.82 -5.33
N GLN A 82 0.25 3.35 -5.84
CA GLN A 82 1.47 4.16 -6.00
C GLN A 82 1.27 5.34 -6.97
N ALA A 83 0.40 5.20 -7.97
CA ALA A 83 0.05 6.30 -8.87
C ALA A 83 -0.86 7.35 -8.21
N VAL A 84 -1.42 7.05 -7.03
CA VAL A 84 -2.34 7.92 -6.29
C VAL A 84 -1.66 8.56 -5.08
N VAL A 85 -0.96 7.76 -4.26
CA VAL A 85 -0.36 8.21 -3.00
C VAL A 85 1.18 8.17 -2.99
N GLY A 86 1.79 7.75 -4.10
CA GLY A 86 3.23 7.58 -4.20
C GLY A 86 3.76 6.27 -3.59
N PRO A 87 5.08 6.07 -3.60
CA PRO A 87 6.10 7.02 -4.00
C PRO A 87 6.10 7.27 -5.52
N PHE A 88 6.04 8.54 -5.93
CA PHE A 88 5.93 8.95 -7.34
C PHE A 88 7.25 8.83 -8.11
N ASP A 89 8.34 8.56 -7.40
CA ASP A 89 9.65 8.29 -7.97
C ASP A 89 9.86 6.79 -8.26
N ALA A 90 8.88 5.92 -8.02
CA ALA A 90 9.00 4.51 -8.36
C ALA A 90 9.33 4.35 -9.85
N TRP A 91 10.21 3.40 -10.21
CA TRP A 91 10.67 3.22 -11.59
C TRP A 91 9.53 3.14 -12.62
N MET A 92 8.45 2.41 -12.29
CA MET A 92 7.27 2.27 -13.13
C MET A 92 6.52 3.59 -13.42
N LEU A 93 6.75 4.64 -12.62
CA LEU A 93 6.12 5.95 -12.72
C LEU A 93 7.06 7.03 -13.30
N ARG A 94 8.36 6.72 -13.50
CA ARG A 94 9.35 7.67 -14.04
C ARG A 94 9.27 7.87 -15.55
N ASP A 95 8.76 6.87 -16.25
CA ASP A 95 8.49 6.92 -17.70
C ASP A 95 7.09 6.32 -17.92
N PRO A 96 6.21 6.95 -18.73
CA PRO A 96 4.86 6.45 -18.97
C PRO A 96 4.81 5.01 -19.47
N ARG A 97 5.88 4.56 -20.13
CA ARG A 97 5.98 3.24 -20.76
C ARG A 97 6.35 2.14 -19.79
N ASN A 98 7.01 2.47 -18.67
CA ASN A 98 7.54 1.47 -17.75
C ASN A 98 6.44 0.61 -17.12
N ILE A 99 5.20 1.11 -17.02
CA ILE A 99 4.08 0.30 -16.53
C ILE A 99 3.79 -0.93 -17.39
N MET A 100 4.05 -0.86 -18.70
CA MET A 100 3.93 -2.00 -19.62
C MET A 100 5.06 -3.01 -19.45
N LEU A 101 6.17 -2.64 -18.81
CA LEU A 101 7.23 -3.56 -18.41
C LEU A 101 7.05 -4.05 -16.96
N GLU A 102 6.40 -3.29 -16.10
CA GLU A 102 6.15 -3.68 -14.71
C GLU A 102 4.96 -4.65 -14.59
N ILE A 103 3.80 -4.27 -15.14
CA ILE A 103 2.55 -5.03 -15.06
C ILE A 103 2.23 -5.75 -16.37
N GLY A 104 2.55 -5.13 -17.51
CA GLY A 104 2.30 -5.72 -18.83
C GLY A 104 2.80 -7.15 -19.03
N PRO A 105 3.94 -7.60 -18.42
CA PRO A 105 4.40 -8.99 -18.58
C PRO A 105 3.40 -10.04 -18.12
N HIS A 106 2.46 -9.70 -17.23
CA HIS A 106 1.44 -10.63 -16.77
C HIS A 106 0.43 -10.98 -17.90
N PRO A 107 -0.40 -10.04 -18.41
CA PRO A 107 -1.22 -10.28 -19.60
C PRO A 107 -0.46 -10.69 -20.86
N ALA A 108 0.72 -10.12 -21.11
CA ALA A 108 1.52 -10.44 -22.30
C ALA A 108 1.97 -11.92 -22.29
N ALA A 109 2.29 -12.48 -21.12
CA ALA A 109 2.57 -13.90 -20.99
C ALA A 109 1.34 -14.77 -21.28
N HIS A 110 0.14 -14.39 -20.81
CA HIS A 110 -1.10 -15.10 -21.16
C HIS A 110 -1.39 -15.05 -22.66
N LEU A 111 -1.22 -13.89 -23.29
CA LEU A 111 -1.36 -13.70 -24.73
C LEU A 111 -0.42 -14.64 -25.49
N LEU A 112 0.88 -14.58 -25.20
CA LEU A 112 1.89 -15.40 -25.89
C LEU A 112 1.67 -16.90 -25.68
N HIS A 113 1.23 -17.32 -24.50
CA HIS A 113 1.02 -18.74 -24.24
C HIS A 113 -0.24 -19.27 -24.96
N LEU A 114 -1.31 -18.47 -25.06
CA LEU A 114 -2.55 -18.87 -25.74
C LEU A 114 -2.48 -18.71 -27.26
N LEU A 115 -2.07 -17.54 -27.74
CA LEU A 115 -2.07 -17.12 -29.14
C LEU A 115 -0.71 -17.35 -29.82
N GLY A 116 0.39 -17.23 -29.09
CA GLY A 116 1.73 -17.09 -29.66
C GLY A 116 2.04 -15.64 -30.03
N GLU A 117 3.16 -15.42 -30.73
CA GLU A 117 3.55 -14.08 -31.18
C GLU A 117 2.51 -13.51 -32.17
N PRO A 118 2.00 -12.28 -31.93
CA PRO A 118 1.01 -11.64 -32.80
C PRO A 118 1.66 -10.93 -33.99
N ASP A 119 1.04 -11.06 -35.16
CA ASP A 119 1.45 -10.41 -36.41
C ASP A 119 1.17 -8.90 -36.35
N HIS A 120 0.01 -8.54 -35.77
CA HIS A 120 -0.46 -7.16 -35.66
C HIS A 120 -0.74 -6.78 -34.21
N ILE A 121 -0.39 -5.55 -33.85
CA ILE A 121 -0.71 -4.93 -32.56
C ILE A 121 -1.18 -3.48 -32.83
N ASP A 122 -2.23 -3.05 -32.14
CA ASP A 122 -2.71 -1.67 -32.07
C ASP A 122 -2.90 -1.30 -30.59
N VAL A 123 -2.52 -0.08 -30.20
CA VAL A 123 -2.48 0.31 -28.78
C VAL A 123 -3.06 1.70 -28.58
N ARG A 124 -3.90 1.84 -27.55
CA ARG A 124 -4.42 3.12 -27.07
C ARG A 124 -4.17 3.26 -25.58
N ALA A 125 -3.50 4.34 -25.19
CA ALA A 125 -3.36 4.74 -23.80
C ALA A 125 -4.15 6.04 -23.54
N ASP A 126 -4.98 6.08 -22.50
CA ASP A 126 -5.75 7.27 -22.15
C ASP A 126 -5.96 7.41 -20.63
N ASN A 127 -6.82 8.36 -20.23
CA ASN A 127 -7.07 8.70 -18.84
C ASN A 127 -5.78 9.07 -18.08
N SER A 128 -5.01 9.98 -18.69
CA SER A 128 -3.75 10.48 -18.17
C SER A 128 -3.92 11.28 -16.88
N ARG A 129 -2.91 11.18 -16.02
CA ARG A 129 -2.76 11.93 -14.77
C ARG A 129 -1.38 12.55 -14.73
N GLN A 130 -1.26 13.81 -14.35
CA GLN A 130 0.03 14.39 -14.01
C GLN A 130 0.39 14.03 -12.56
N LEU A 131 1.52 13.37 -12.37
CA LEU A 131 2.07 13.01 -11.07
C LEU A 131 2.78 14.22 -10.45
N PRO A 132 2.93 14.28 -9.12
CA PRO A 132 3.72 15.33 -8.45
C PRO A 132 5.17 15.44 -8.91
N SER A 133 5.73 14.40 -9.54
CA SER A 133 7.05 14.45 -10.18
C SER A 133 7.07 15.25 -11.49
N GLY A 134 5.93 15.75 -11.96
CA GLY A 134 5.73 16.37 -13.28
C GLY A 134 5.47 15.37 -14.41
N GLN A 135 5.63 14.07 -14.14
CA GLN A 135 5.45 13.00 -15.13
C GLN A 135 3.97 12.74 -15.43
N ILE A 136 3.66 12.31 -16.66
CA ILE A 136 2.32 11.85 -17.02
C ILE A 136 2.23 10.33 -16.85
N PHE A 137 1.20 9.85 -16.16
CA PHE A 137 0.87 8.44 -16.02
C PHE A 137 -0.48 8.13 -16.67
N TYR A 138 -0.52 7.16 -17.58
CA TYR A 138 -1.74 6.73 -18.27
C TYR A 138 -2.38 5.57 -17.52
N ARG A 139 -3.62 5.76 -17.07
CA ARG A 139 -4.31 4.80 -16.20
C ARG A 139 -5.09 3.74 -16.96
N ARG A 140 -5.30 3.91 -18.27
CA ARG A 140 -5.96 2.90 -19.11
C ARG A 140 -5.12 2.60 -20.33
N TRP A 141 -4.99 1.31 -20.63
CA TRP A 141 -4.33 0.82 -21.84
C TRP A 141 -5.22 -0.23 -22.49
N GLN A 142 -5.44 -0.10 -23.78
CA GLN A 142 -6.18 -1.05 -24.61
C GLN A 142 -5.24 -1.52 -25.71
N VAL A 143 -5.00 -2.83 -25.77
CA VAL A 143 -4.15 -3.44 -26.77
C VAL A 143 -4.99 -4.40 -27.58
N ARG A 144 -5.03 -4.22 -28.90
CA ARG A 144 -5.63 -5.17 -29.84
C ARG A 144 -4.50 -5.89 -30.54
N ALA A 145 -4.51 -7.21 -30.50
CA ALA A 145 -3.56 -8.06 -31.17
C ALA A 145 -4.27 -9.01 -32.12
N ARG A 146 -3.58 -9.44 -33.18
CA ARG A 146 -4.09 -10.48 -34.09
C ARG A 146 -2.96 -11.40 -34.49
N LYS A 147 -3.26 -12.69 -34.52
CA LYS A 147 -2.44 -13.71 -35.17
C LYS A 147 -3.32 -14.53 -36.09
N ASP A 148 -2.94 -14.61 -37.36
CA ASP A 148 -3.78 -15.22 -38.39
C ASP A 148 -5.21 -14.62 -38.36
N ASN A 149 -6.22 -15.47 -38.09
CA ASN A 149 -7.63 -15.12 -37.98
C ASN A 149 -8.15 -15.01 -36.53
N VAL A 150 -7.27 -15.11 -35.53
CA VAL A 150 -7.63 -15.05 -34.12
C VAL A 150 -7.32 -13.65 -33.58
N ALA A 151 -8.35 -12.97 -33.05
CA ALA A 151 -8.21 -11.69 -32.40
C ALA A 151 -7.91 -11.87 -30.91
N ALA A 152 -7.12 -10.96 -30.33
CA ALA A 152 -6.91 -10.89 -28.90
C ALA A 152 -6.92 -9.45 -28.40
N GLU A 153 -7.44 -9.26 -27.19
CA GLU A 153 -7.53 -7.95 -26.54
C GLU A 153 -6.90 -8.02 -25.15
N LEU A 154 -6.02 -7.08 -24.82
CA LEU A 154 -5.53 -6.88 -23.46
C LEU A 154 -6.03 -5.53 -22.96
N GLU A 155 -6.71 -5.55 -21.82
CA GLU A 155 -7.27 -4.36 -21.20
C GLU A 155 -6.58 -4.12 -19.86
N PHE A 156 -6.08 -2.91 -19.66
CA PHE A 156 -5.49 -2.49 -18.39
C PHE A 156 -6.26 -1.28 -17.86
N SER A 157 -6.68 -1.35 -16.60
CA SER A 157 -7.20 -0.20 -15.87
C SER A 157 -6.55 -0.13 -14.49
N PHE A 158 -5.79 0.94 -14.27
CA PHE A 158 -5.14 1.27 -13.00
C PHE A 158 -5.96 2.23 -12.13
N VAL A 159 -7.20 2.49 -12.54
CA VAL A 159 -8.13 3.37 -11.84
C VAL A 159 -8.66 2.67 -10.57
N PRO A 160 -8.86 3.38 -9.45
CA PRO A 160 -9.55 2.84 -8.28
C PRO A 160 -10.92 2.26 -8.66
N GLY A 161 -11.19 1.02 -8.26
CA GLY A 161 -12.41 0.33 -8.69
C GLY A 161 -12.51 -1.12 -8.21
N PHE A 162 -13.54 -1.82 -8.70
CA PHE A 162 -13.69 -3.26 -8.49
C PHE A 162 -12.60 -3.99 -9.28
N ALA A 163 -11.82 -4.84 -8.60
CA ALA A 163 -10.73 -5.56 -9.24
C ALA A 163 -11.26 -6.68 -10.15
N GLU A 164 -10.75 -6.74 -11.37
CA GLU A 164 -11.08 -7.78 -12.35
C GLU A 164 -9.78 -8.24 -13.02
N GLN A 165 -9.43 -9.51 -12.80
CA GLN A 165 -8.35 -10.19 -13.51
C GLN A 165 -8.91 -11.48 -14.10
N ALA A 166 -9.18 -11.46 -15.40
CA ALA A 166 -9.84 -12.57 -16.06
C ALA A 166 -9.30 -12.79 -17.47
N ILE A 167 -9.31 -14.05 -17.90
CA ILE A 167 -9.04 -14.45 -19.27
C ILE A 167 -10.27 -15.14 -19.83
N HIS A 168 -10.80 -14.63 -20.92
CA HIS A 168 -11.91 -15.21 -21.67
C HIS A 168 -11.44 -15.69 -23.03
N VAL A 169 -11.88 -16.89 -23.42
CA VAL A 169 -11.61 -17.47 -24.73
C VAL A 169 -12.92 -17.91 -25.36
N ARG A 170 -13.16 -17.49 -26.60
CA ARG A 170 -14.30 -17.89 -27.42
C ARG A 170 -13.83 -18.75 -28.58
N GLY A 171 -14.55 -19.84 -28.82
CA GLY A 171 -14.42 -20.65 -30.02
C GLY A 171 -15.76 -21.12 -30.55
N THR A 172 -15.73 -21.86 -31.66
CA THR A 172 -16.93 -22.26 -32.40
C THR A 172 -17.89 -23.18 -31.64
N LEU A 173 -17.41 -23.98 -30.68
CA LEU A 173 -18.24 -24.91 -29.91
C LEU A 173 -18.60 -24.40 -28.51
N GLY A 174 -17.94 -23.34 -28.06
CA GLY A 174 -18.17 -22.80 -26.73
C GLY A 174 -17.20 -21.71 -26.33
N SER A 175 -17.27 -21.34 -25.05
CA SER A 175 -16.39 -20.34 -24.45
C SER A 175 -15.95 -20.76 -23.06
N ALA A 176 -14.85 -20.18 -22.61
CA ALA A 176 -14.35 -20.43 -21.27
C ALA A 176 -13.81 -19.14 -20.62
N THR A 177 -13.91 -19.06 -19.30
CA THR A 177 -13.42 -17.92 -18.52
C THR A 177 -12.64 -18.43 -17.31
N ALA A 178 -11.38 -18.02 -17.21
CA ALA A 178 -10.58 -18.12 -16.00
C ALA A 178 -10.62 -16.77 -15.25
N ASP A 179 -11.22 -16.75 -14.07
CA ASP A 179 -11.24 -15.59 -13.17
C ASP A 179 -10.19 -15.79 -12.08
N LEU A 180 -9.13 -15.00 -12.13
CA LEU A 180 -7.98 -15.12 -11.25
C LEU A 180 -8.22 -14.45 -9.89
N GLU A 181 -9.05 -13.40 -9.83
CA GLU A 181 -9.44 -12.73 -8.58
C GLU A 181 -10.32 -13.63 -7.72
N ARG A 182 -11.30 -14.32 -8.33
CA ARG A 182 -12.21 -15.24 -7.64
C ARG A 182 -11.67 -16.67 -7.56
N ASN A 183 -10.56 -16.95 -8.25
CA ASN A 183 -9.96 -18.26 -8.39
C ASN A 183 -10.97 -19.31 -8.89
N THR A 184 -11.66 -19.01 -9.99
CA THR A 184 -12.68 -19.89 -10.59
C THR A 184 -12.51 -20.04 -12.09
N TYR A 185 -12.83 -21.22 -12.59
CA TYR A 185 -12.90 -21.51 -14.03
C TYR A 185 -14.31 -21.94 -14.43
N VAL A 186 -14.80 -21.39 -15.54
CA VAL A 186 -16.10 -21.73 -16.14
C VAL A 186 -15.89 -22.11 -17.59
N LEU A 187 -16.40 -23.27 -17.98
CA LEU A 187 -16.47 -23.76 -19.35
C LEU A 187 -17.94 -23.83 -19.78
N ARG A 188 -18.26 -23.25 -20.93
CA ARG A 188 -19.59 -23.21 -21.53
C ARG A 188 -19.53 -23.86 -22.90
N LEU A 189 -20.16 -25.02 -23.03
CA LEU A 189 -20.26 -25.77 -24.29
C LEU A 189 -21.73 -25.95 -24.65
N HIS A 190 -22.02 -25.89 -25.95
CA HIS A 190 -23.33 -26.26 -26.46
C HIS A 190 -23.59 -27.76 -26.25
N THR A 191 -24.83 -28.09 -25.92
CA THR A 191 -25.33 -29.47 -25.83
C THR A 191 -26.22 -29.78 -27.04
N PRO A 192 -26.50 -31.06 -27.33
CA PRO A 192 -27.40 -31.45 -28.41
C PRO A 192 -28.89 -31.09 -28.20
N ARG A 193 -29.24 -30.31 -27.18
CA ARG A 193 -30.63 -29.98 -26.81
C ARG A 193 -31.15 -28.80 -27.62
N GLN A 194 -32.48 -28.67 -27.69
CA GLN A 194 -33.12 -27.45 -28.20
C GLN A 194 -32.70 -26.22 -27.38
N ILE A 195 -32.72 -25.05 -28.01
CA ILE A 195 -32.06 -23.82 -27.53
C ILE A 195 -32.36 -23.46 -26.07
N ASP A 196 -33.62 -23.53 -25.62
CA ASP A 196 -33.97 -23.15 -24.25
C ASP A 196 -33.55 -24.20 -23.22
N PHE A 197 -33.62 -25.48 -23.59
CA PHE A 197 -33.11 -26.58 -22.77
C PHE A 197 -31.58 -26.62 -22.74
N ASP A 198 -30.92 -26.19 -23.82
CA ASP A 198 -29.46 -26.01 -23.90
C ASP A 198 -29.01 -24.91 -22.93
N ARG A 199 -29.61 -23.71 -23.04
CA ARG A 199 -29.37 -22.58 -22.13
C ARG A 199 -29.58 -22.96 -20.66
N TYR A 200 -30.71 -23.60 -20.34
CA TYR A 200 -30.99 -24.07 -18.98
C TYR A 200 -29.93 -25.07 -18.49
N ALA A 201 -29.56 -26.03 -19.34
CA ALA A 201 -28.55 -27.04 -18.99
C ALA A 201 -27.17 -26.43 -18.74
N MET A 202 -26.75 -25.48 -19.58
CA MET A 202 -25.49 -24.74 -19.44
C MET A 202 -25.46 -23.95 -18.12
N ILE A 203 -26.49 -23.14 -17.86
CA ILE A 203 -26.58 -22.33 -16.61
C ILE A 203 -26.55 -23.23 -15.38
N ARG A 204 -27.32 -24.33 -15.39
CA ARG A 204 -27.35 -25.30 -14.29
C ARG A 204 -25.99 -25.98 -14.09
N HIS A 205 -25.27 -26.30 -15.16
CA HIS A 205 -23.93 -26.86 -15.09
C HIS A 205 -22.93 -25.85 -14.50
N GLU A 206 -22.95 -24.62 -15.02
CA GLU A 206 -22.12 -23.51 -14.56
C GLU A 206 -22.34 -23.21 -13.07
N ALA A 207 -23.59 -23.06 -12.63
CA ALA A 207 -23.94 -22.81 -11.23
C ALA A 207 -23.39 -23.89 -10.28
N ARG A 208 -23.51 -25.16 -10.67
CA ARG A 208 -22.95 -26.28 -9.90
C ARG A 208 -21.43 -26.27 -9.87
N ALA A 209 -20.79 -25.96 -11.00
CA ALA A 209 -19.34 -25.87 -11.07
C ALA A 209 -18.81 -24.74 -10.18
N LEU A 210 -19.45 -23.57 -10.20
CA LEU A 210 -19.10 -22.44 -9.35
C LEU A 210 -19.34 -22.73 -7.87
N LEU A 211 -20.47 -23.35 -7.50
CA LEU A 211 -20.73 -23.73 -6.10
C LEU A 211 -19.70 -24.72 -5.56
N ARG A 212 -19.30 -25.72 -6.37
CA ARG A 212 -18.24 -26.67 -5.99
C ARG A 212 -16.90 -25.96 -5.80
N GLN A 213 -16.53 -25.08 -6.73
CA GLN A 213 -15.27 -24.32 -6.66
C GLN A 213 -15.25 -23.36 -5.47
N ALA A 214 -16.35 -22.64 -5.19
CA ALA A 214 -16.47 -21.75 -4.04
C ALA A 214 -16.25 -22.49 -2.72
N ARG A 215 -16.89 -23.67 -2.55
CA ARG A 215 -16.70 -24.53 -1.38
C ARG A 215 -15.26 -25.04 -1.28
N GLY A 216 -14.69 -25.48 -2.40
CA GLY A 216 -13.31 -25.95 -2.46
C GLY A 216 -12.28 -24.86 -2.13
N ASN A 217 -12.46 -23.64 -2.66
CA ASN A 217 -11.64 -22.47 -2.38
C ASN A 217 -11.67 -22.11 -0.89
N LEU A 218 -12.87 -22.05 -0.30
CA LEU A 218 -13.02 -21.75 1.13
C LEU A 218 -12.38 -22.84 1.99
N LEU A 219 -12.57 -24.12 1.67
CA LEU A 219 -11.99 -25.23 2.41
C LEU A 219 -10.46 -25.23 2.35
N ARG A 220 -9.86 -25.01 1.16
CA ARG A 220 -8.40 -24.88 1.02
C ARG A 220 -7.84 -23.73 1.84
N TRP A 221 -8.49 -22.57 1.77
CA TRP A 221 -8.10 -21.42 2.58
C TRP A 221 -8.17 -21.74 4.08
N LEU A 222 -9.25 -22.38 4.56
CA LEU A 222 -9.38 -22.81 5.95
C LEU A 222 -8.25 -23.78 6.33
N LEU A 223 -8.04 -24.85 5.56
CA LEU A 223 -7.01 -25.86 5.81
C LEU A 223 -5.60 -25.25 5.85
N SER A 224 -5.29 -24.26 5.02
CA SER A 224 -3.99 -23.59 5.07
C SER A 224 -3.72 -22.85 6.38
N LYS A 225 -4.78 -22.32 7.02
CA LYS A 225 -4.68 -21.69 8.34
C LYS A 225 -4.55 -22.72 9.45
N LEU A 226 -5.07 -23.92 9.23
CA LEU A 226 -5.05 -25.02 10.20
C LEU A 226 -3.74 -25.83 10.16
N ILE A 227 -3.21 -26.13 8.96
CA ILE A 227 -2.15 -27.13 8.74
C ILE A 227 -0.78 -26.47 8.38
N ARG A 228 -0.67 -25.14 8.40
CA ARG A 228 0.54 -24.40 7.95
C ARG A 228 1.03 -24.83 6.56
N THR A 229 0.13 -25.27 5.68
CA THR A 229 0.49 -25.47 4.29
C THR A 229 0.60 -24.09 3.63
N GLY A 230 1.69 -23.83 2.90
CA GLY A 230 1.92 -22.54 2.21
C GLY A 230 0.88 -22.19 1.14
N GLN A 231 -0.07 -23.10 0.86
CA GLN A 231 -1.00 -23.06 -0.27
C GLN A 231 -2.36 -22.41 0.02
N GLY A 232 -2.44 -21.56 1.05
CA GLY A 232 -3.70 -20.90 1.43
C GLY A 232 -4.20 -19.81 0.53
N ASN A 233 -3.32 -19.26 -0.29
CA ASN A 233 -3.58 -18.18 -1.21
C ASN A 233 -3.16 -18.65 -2.61
N PRO A 234 -4.06 -18.63 -3.62
CA PRO A 234 -3.73 -18.98 -5.01
C PRO A 234 -2.49 -18.24 -5.53
N TYR A 235 -2.31 -16.97 -5.16
CA TYR A 235 -1.13 -16.20 -5.54
C TYR A 235 0.17 -16.80 -4.99
N GLY A 236 0.20 -17.15 -3.70
CA GLY A 236 1.36 -17.79 -3.08
C GLY A 236 1.64 -19.18 -3.66
N GLY A 237 0.58 -19.97 -3.90
CA GLY A 237 0.69 -21.27 -4.55
C GLY A 237 1.29 -21.18 -5.96
N SER A 238 0.89 -20.16 -6.74
CA SER A 238 1.44 -19.93 -8.07
C SER A 238 2.96 -19.65 -8.07
N ILE A 239 3.45 -18.93 -7.06
CA ILE A 239 4.89 -18.67 -6.88
C ILE A 239 5.61 -19.96 -6.49
N GLU A 240 5.04 -20.75 -5.58
CA GLU A 240 5.58 -22.06 -5.21
C GLU A 240 5.73 -22.98 -6.43
N CYS A 241 4.74 -23.00 -7.33
CA CYS A 241 4.78 -23.74 -8.59
C CYS A 241 5.92 -23.27 -9.50
N VAL A 242 6.12 -21.95 -9.66
CA VAL A 242 7.25 -21.40 -10.44
C VAL A 242 8.59 -21.84 -9.85
N VAL A 243 8.75 -21.71 -8.54
CA VAL A 243 10.00 -22.10 -7.85
C VAL A 243 10.26 -23.60 -8.03
N ARG A 244 9.23 -24.44 -7.89
CA ARG A 244 9.34 -25.88 -8.11
C ARG A 244 9.71 -26.22 -9.56
N ALA A 245 9.06 -25.58 -10.53
CA ALA A 245 9.38 -25.74 -11.95
C ALA A 245 10.83 -25.32 -12.27
N PHE A 246 11.32 -24.27 -11.63
CA PHE A 246 12.71 -23.83 -11.80
C PHE A 246 13.70 -24.86 -11.27
N TYR A 247 13.52 -25.38 -10.05
CA TYR A 247 14.40 -26.43 -9.53
C TYR A 247 14.34 -27.72 -10.36
N ALA A 248 13.16 -28.12 -10.83
CA ALA A 248 13.03 -29.25 -11.75
C ALA A 248 13.79 -29.04 -13.08
N SER A 249 13.92 -27.79 -13.55
CA SER A 249 14.68 -27.45 -14.75
C SER A 249 16.21 -27.59 -14.57
N ILE A 250 16.69 -27.47 -13.33
CA ILE A 250 18.09 -27.75 -12.98
C ILE A 250 18.35 -29.26 -13.12
N ASP A 251 17.39 -30.07 -12.69
CA ASP A 251 17.43 -31.55 -12.79
C ASP A 251 17.11 -32.09 -14.20
N GLY A 252 16.94 -31.20 -15.19
CA GLY A 252 16.74 -31.56 -16.61
C GLY A 252 15.29 -31.59 -17.10
N THR A 253 14.30 -31.31 -16.24
CA THR A 253 12.88 -31.21 -16.63
C THR A 253 12.47 -29.75 -16.83
N GLY A 254 12.47 -29.27 -18.07
CA GLY A 254 12.11 -27.88 -18.39
C GLY A 254 10.60 -27.64 -18.49
N ASP A 255 10.12 -26.53 -17.91
CA ASP A 255 8.79 -25.98 -18.19
C ASP A 255 8.93 -24.76 -19.11
N ALA A 256 8.30 -24.81 -20.28
CA ALA A 256 8.41 -23.76 -21.30
C ALA A 256 7.92 -22.39 -20.81
N ARG A 257 7.04 -22.35 -19.79
CA ARG A 257 6.48 -21.11 -19.23
C ARG A 257 7.49 -20.28 -18.44
N ILE A 258 8.55 -20.92 -17.94
CA ILE A 258 9.64 -20.24 -17.23
C ILE A 258 10.90 -20.12 -18.07
N ALA A 259 10.91 -20.64 -19.30
CA ALA A 259 12.07 -20.62 -20.17
C ALA A 259 12.51 -19.17 -20.45
N PRO A 260 13.82 -18.89 -20.51
CA PRO A 260 14.31 -17.53 -20.67
C PRO A 260 13.94 -16.94 -22.04
N ASP A 261 13.85 -17.77 -23.09
CA ASP A 261 13.35 -17.34 -24.41
C ASP A 261 11.88 -16.90 -24.37
N PHE A 262 11.06 -17.55 -23.53
CA PHE A 262 9.68 -17.12 -23.32
C PHE A 262 9.65 -15.76 -22.62
N GLY A 263 10.48 -15.57 -21.59
CA GLY A 263 10.65 -14.28 -20.91
C GLY A 263 11.11 -13.16 -21.84
N ARG A 264 12.07 -13.43 -22.73
CA ARG A 264 12.52 -12.51 -23.80
C ARG A 264 11.35 -12.08 -24.69
N ARG A 265 10.54 -13.03 -25.19
CA ARG A 265 9.37 -12.72 -26.03
C ARG A 265 8.33 -11.88 -25.29
N VAL A 266 8.12 -12.13 -23.99
CA VAL A 266 7.23 -11.30 -23.17
C VAL A 266 7.74 -9.86 -23.10
N VAL A 267 9.04 -9.66 -22.87
CA VAL A 267 9.67 -8.32 -22.90
C VAL A 267 9.50 -7.66 -24.27
N ALA A 268 9.71 -8.40 -25.36
CA ALA A 268 9.52 -7.89 -26.73
C ALA A 268 8.08 -7.37 -26.97
N VAL A 269 7.06 -8.14 -26.56
CA VAL A 269 5.65 -7.71 -26.66
C VAL A 269 5.39 -6.48 -25.82
N CYS A 270 5.87 -6.44 -24.57
CA CYS A 270 5.72 -5.29 -23.68
C CYS A 270 6.35 -4.01 -24.25
N THR A 271 7.56 -4.10 -24.81
CA THR A 271 8.27 -2.98 -25.43
C THR A 271 7.57 -2.52 -26.72
N ARG A 272 7.06 -3.45 -27.52
CA ARG A 272 6.24 -3.14 -28.71
C ARG A 272 4.94 -2.43 -28.31
N VAL A 273 4.24 -2.92 -27.30
CA VAL A 273 3.03 -2.27 -26.78
C VAL A 273 3.33 -0.85 -26.28
N ALA A 274 4.38 -0.70 -25.48
CA ALA A 274 4.82 0.58 -24.95
C ALA A 274 5.17 1.61 -26.04
N SER A 275 5.85 1.20 -27.10
CA SER A 275 6.26 2.07 -28.20
C SER A 275 5.10 2.44 -29.13
N MET A 276 4.13 1.54 -29.33
CA MET A 276 2.98 1.76 -30.21
C MET A 276 1.85 2.59 -29.58
N ALA A 277 1.90 2.86 -28.27
CA ALA A 277 0.84 3.57 -27.56
C ALA A 277 0.73 5.07 -27.88
N GLY A 278 1.67 5.63 -28.67
CA GLY A 278 1.69 7.06 -28.99
C GLY A 278 1.96 7.96 -27.79
N VAL A 279 2.51 7.42 -26.70
CA VAL A 279 2.88 8.17 -25.50
C VAL A 279 4.30 8.71 -25.61
N GLU A 280 4.49 9.98 -25.27
CA GLU A 280 5.81 10.62 -25.33
C GLU A 280 6.76 10.02 -24.27
N ALA A 281 7.88 9.50 -24.76
CA ALA A 281 8.95 8.94 -23.97
C ALA A 281 9.72 10.04 -23.22
N ARG A 282 9.33 10.35 -21.99
CA ARG A 282 10.05 11.28 -21.13
C ARG A 282 10.34 10.61 -19.79
N SER A 283 11.61 10.28 -19.56
CA SER A 283 12.04 9.74 -18.27
C SER A 283 12.41 10.88 -17.32
N VAL A 284 11.78 10.92 -16.15
CA VAL A 284 12.16 11.85 -15.09
C VAL A 284 13.28 11.22 -14.26
N ALA A 285 14.42 11.92 -14.19
CA ALA A 285 15.52 11.53 -13.33
C ALA A 285 15.08 11.53 -11.85
N PRO A 286 15.68 10.70 -10.99
CA PRO A 286 15.42 10.76 -9.55
C PRO A 286 15.69 12.18 -9.01
N ALA A 287 14.87 12.63 -8.07
CA ALA A 287 15.14 13.88 -7.37
C ALA A 287 16.52 13.82 -6.70
N THR A 288 17.34 14.84 -6.93
CA THR A 288 18.64 15.00 -6.27
C THR A 288 18.46 15.75 -4.95
N TRP A 289 19.04 15.21 -3.89
CA TRP A 289 18.91 15.77 -2.54
C TRP A 289 20.26 16.29 -2.06
N ARG A 290 20.26 17.41 -1.32
CA ARG A 290 21.48 17.92 -0.66
C ARG A 290 21.90 16.99 0.47
N SER A 291 23.21 16.79 0.57
CA SER A 291 23.85 15.92 1.56
C SER A 291 24.17 16.67 2.84
N ALA A 292 24.59 15.93 3.86
CA ALA A 292 24.84 16.53 5.17
C ALA A 292 25.99 17.53 5.17
N GLY A 293 25.74 18.73 5.73
CA GLY A 293 26.70 19.82 5.76
C GLY A 293 26.64 20.78 4.56
N ASP A 294 25.78 20.51 3.57
CA ASP A 294 25.56 21.41 2.43
C ASP A 294 24.88 22.74 2.82
N ILE A 295 24.27 22.79 4.00
CA ILE A 295 23.52 23.95 4.51
C ILE A 295 24.13 24.38 5.86
N PRO A 296 24.79 25.56 5.95
CA PRO A 296 25.59 25.95 7.12
C PRO A 296 24.84 26.14 8.44
N ALA A 297 23.50 26.18 8.45
CA ALA A 297 22.69 26.59 9.61
C ALA A 297 21.47 25.68 9.88
N VAL A 298 21.55 24.38 9.57
CA VAL A 298 20.42 23.47 9.81
C VAL A 298 20.26 23.19 11.30
N ASN A 299 19.19 23.73 11.87
CA ASN A 299 18.92 23.65 13.31
C ASN A 299 17.79 22.67 13.69
N THR A 300 17.04 22.17 12.69
CA THR A 300 15.87 21.31 12.91
C THR A 300 16.02 19.98 12.20
N LEU A 301 15.80 18.88 12.91
CA LEU A 301 15.73 17.52 12.38
C LEU A 301 14.30 17.00 12.40
N VAL A 302 13.81 16.44 11.29
CA VAL A 302 12.52 15.76 11.20
C VAL A 302 12.72 14.27 10.94
N LEU A 303 12.32 13.45 11.91
CA LEU A 303 12.27 11.99 11.81
C LEU A 303 10.87 11.58 11.38
N GLY A 304 10.73 10.94 10.21
CA GLY A 304 9.44 10.61 9.60
C GLY A 304 8.94 11.61 8.55
N ALA A 305 9.85 12.36 7.92
CA ALA A 305 9.54 13.35 6.88
C ALA A 305 8.85 12.79 5.62
N SER A 306 9.01 11.50 5.33
CA SER A 306 8.32 10.83 4.21
C SER A 306 6.87 10.44 4.53
N GLY A 307 6.40 10.69 5.75
CA GLY A 307 5.03 10.41 6.18
C GLY A 307 4.09 11.60 5.95
N PHE A 308 2.78 11.38 6.09
CA PHE A 308 1.74 12.39 5.84
C PHE A 308 1.95 13.69 6.64
N ILE A 309 2.05 13.62 7.97
CA ILE A 309 2.26 14.80 8.82
C ILE A 309 3.68 15.37 8.64
N GLY A 310 4.68 14.50 8.47
CA GLY A 310 6.08 14.90 8.34
C GLY A 310 6.37 15.69 7.07
N ALA A 311 5.76 15.30 5.94
CA ALA A 311 5.88 15.99 4.68
C ALA A 311 5.29 17.41 4.76
N GLU A 312 4.12 17.54 5.37
CA GLU A 312 3.46 18.83 5.60
C GLU A 312 4.26 19.72 6.55
N LEU A 313 4.83 19.15 7.63
CA LEU A 313 5.72 19.87 8.54
C LEU A 313 6.96 20.43 7.80
N VAL A 314 7.63 19.59 7.00
CA VAL A 314 8.78 20.01 6.19
C VAL A 314 8.39 21.11 5.20
N ARG A 315 7.23 20.96 4.53
CA ARG A 315 6.70 21.98 3.61
C ARG A 315 6.51 23.33 4.31
N GLN A 316 5.93 23.35 5.50
CA GLN A 316 5.73 24.60 6.25
C GLN A 316 7.04 25.19 6.77
N LEU A 317 8.01 24.36 7.18
CA LEU A 317 9.35 24.83 7.58
C LEU A 317 10.08 25.49 6.39
N ILE A 318 10.03 24.89 5.20
CA ILE A 318 10.58 25.47 3.97
C ILE A 318 9.90 26.80 3.66
N ALA A 319 8.57 26.84 3.71
CA ALA A 319 7.79 28.07 3.46
C ALA A 319 8.12 29.19 4.47
N ALA A 320 8.49 28.84 5.69
CA ALA A 320 8.95 29.76 6.72
C ALA A 320 10.45 30.12 6.60
N GLY A 321 11.15 29.66 5.55
CA GLY A 321 12.58 29.92 5.34
C GLY A 321 13.49 29.19 6.34
N ARG A 322 12.99 28.17 7.04
CA ARG A 322 13.74 27.44 8.08
C ARG A 322 14.41 26.21 7.47
N PRO A 323 15.76 26.14 7.43
CA PRO A 323 16.45 24.96 6.97
C PRO A 323 16.14 23.74 7.83
N VAL A 324 15.94 22.60 7.18
CA VAL A 324 15.52 21.35 7.83
C VAL A 324 16.34 20.18 7.34
N ARG A 325 16.77 19.34 8.28
CA ARG A 325 17.37 18.04 8.03
C ARG A 325 16.32 16.96 8.15
N VAL A 326 16.36 15.97 7.29
CA VAL A 326 15.51 14.78 7.36
C VAL A 326 16.35 13.52 7.31
N LEU A 327 15.99 12.53 8.15
CA LEU A 327 16.60 11.19 8.11
C LEU A 327 15.60 10.23 7.47
N VAL A 328 15.98 9.62 6.35
CA VAL A 328 15.12 8.71 5.58
C VAL A 328 15.89 7.51 5.04
N ARG A 329 15.26 6.33 5.06
CA ARG A 329 15.84 5.09 4.51
C ARG A 329 15.95 5.12 2.99
N ASN A 330 14.92 5.66 2.34
CA ASN A 330 14.85 5.82 0.89
C ASN A 330 14.41 7.25 0.56
N PRO A 331 15.35 8.13 0.13
CA PRO A 331 15.05 9.50 -0.28
C PRO A 331 13.97 9.60 -1.38
N GLY A 332 13.82 8.57 -2.21
CA GLY A 332 12.77 8.51 -3.23
C GLY A 332 11.35 8.60 -2.69
N ARG A 333 11.14 8.21 -1.43
CA ARG A 333 9.83 8.30 -0.77
C ARG A 333 9.49 9.71 -0.28
N LEU A 334 10.42 10.65 -0.32
CA LEU A 334 10.10 12.05 -0.05
C LEU A 334 9.30 12.60 -1.24
N PRO A 335 8.21 13.36 -1.00
CA PRO A 335 7.53 14.06 -2.07
C PRO A 335 8.51 14.96 -2.84
N ALA A 336 8.49 14.88 -4.18
CA ALA A 336 9.42 15.63 -5.03
C ALA A 336 9.31 17.15 -4.83
N GLU A 337 8.12 17.65 -4.45
CA GLU A 337 7.87 19.04 -4.09
C GLU A 337 8.65 19.54 -2.87
N LEU A 338 9.23 18.63 -2.06
CA LEU A 338 10.11 19.00 -0.95
C LEU A 338 11.58 19.17 -1.37
N ALA A 339 11.92 18.89 -2.63
CA ALA A 339 13.27 19.13 -3.14
C ALA A 339 13.56 20.64 -3.18
N SER A 340 14.24 21.13 -2.15
CA SER A 340 14.48 22.55 -1.91
C SER A 340 15.91 22.80 -1.43
N PRO A 341 16.52 23.98 -1.71
CA PRO A 341 17.81 24.36 -1.14
C PRO A 341 17.84 24.39 0.40
N LEU A 342 16.67 24.38 1.05
CA LEU A 342 16.52 24.39 2.51
C LEU A 342 16.40 22.99 3.12
N VAL A 343 16.41 21.92 2.31
CA VAL A 343 16.26 20.53 2.80
C VAL A 343 17.55 19.77 2.65
N GLU A 344 18.06 19.30 3.78
CA GLU A 344 19.20 18.39 3.88
C GLU A 344 18.68 16.95 4.10
N VAL A 345 19.11 16.00 3.27
CA VAL A 345 18.70 14.60 3.39
C VAL A 345 19.85 13.73 3.84
N ILE A 346 19.65 13.07 4.97
CA ILE A 346 20.53 11.99 5.43
C ILE A 346 19.86 10.67 5.09
N ARG A 347 20.53 9.89 4.24
CA ARG A 347 20.16 8.49 4.05
C ARG A 347 20.64 7.68 5.25
N GLY A 348 19.73 6.96 5.88
CA GLY A 348 20.05 6.11 7.04
C GLY A 348 18.81 5.46 7.63
N ASP A 349 19.04 4.56 8.59
CA ASP A 349 18.00 3.89 9.36
C ASP A 349 17.95 4.41 10.79
N LEU A 350 16.74 4.63 11.32
CA LEU A 350 16.53 5.03 12.71
C LEU A 350 16.90 3.92 13.70
N GLU A 351 16.97 2.68 13.23
CA GLU A 351 17.45 1.55 14.02
C GLU A 351 18.98 1.55 14.20
N SER A 352 19.71 2.27 13.33
CA SER A 352 21.17 2.42 13.40
C SER A 352 21.55 3.57 14.35
N PRO A 353 22.24 3.29 15.47
CA PRO A 353 22.73 4.34 16.36
C PRO A 353 23.65 5.34 15.64
N GLU A 354 24.49 4.85 14.72
CA GLU A 354 25.43 5.66 13.95
C GLU A 354 24.71 6.67 13.04
N ASP A 355 23.63 6.25 12.39
CA ASP A 355 22.83 7.09 11.51
C ASP A 355 22.06 8.16 12.31
N VAL A 356 21.51 7.79 13.47
CA VAL A 356 20.85 8.73 14.38
C VAL A 356 21.86 9.76 14.90
N THR A 357 23.03 9.33 15.37
CA THR A 357 24.09 10.24 15.82
C THR A 357 24.53 11.17 14.70
N ARG A 358 24.72 10.66 13.48
CA ARG A 358 25.07 11.49 12.30
C ARG A 358 23.99 12.55 12.04
N ALA A 359 22.71 12.18 12.14
CA ALA A 359 21.60 13.10 11.93
C ALA A 359 21.47 14.20 13.01
N MET A 360 21.86 13.90 14.25
CA MET A 360 21.75 14.82 15.38
C MET A 360 22.86 15.89 15.46
N ARG A 361 23.92 15.80 14.65
CA ARG A 361 25.04 16.75 14.74
C ARG A 361 24.63 18.18 14.39
N GLY A 362 24.73 19.11 15.33
CA GLY A 362 24.48 20.54 15.09
C GLY A 362 23.00 20.94 14.99
N VAL A 363 22.06 20.03 15.30
CA VAL A 363 20.63 20.37 15.38
C VAL A 363 20.25 20.68 16.83
N ALA A 364 19.41 21.69 17.06
CA ALA A 364 18.89 21.99 18.39
C ALA A 364 17.42 21.62 18.58
N ASN A 365 16.68 21.34 17.50
CA ASN A 365 15.28 20.94 17.57
C ASN A 365 15.07 19.63 16.82
N VAL A 366 14.31 18.71 17.41
CA VAL A 366 14.01 17.41 16.82
C VAL A 366 12.51 17.19 16.83
N PHE A 367 11.96 16.82 15.69
CA PHE A 367 10.60 16.29 15.57
C PHE A 367 10.64 14.79 15.35
N HIS A 368 10.02 14.03 16.25
CA HIS A 368 9.87 12.58 16.11
C HIS A 368 8.44 12.21 15.71
N LEU A 369 8.22 12.00 14.41
CA LEU A 369 6.96 11.54 13.82
C LEU A 369 7.05 10.09 13.29
N ALA A 370 8.26 9.52 13.25
CA ALA A 370 8.46 8.16 12.79
C ALA A 370 7.66 7.14 13.62
N ARG A 371 7.21 6.08 12.94
CA ARG A 371 6.57 4.89 13.53
C ARG A 371 6.99 3.64 12.76
N ALA A 372 6.98 2.50 13.42
CA ALA A 372 7.19 1.21 12.78
C ALA A 372 5.89 0.69 12.15
N MET A 373 6.01 -0.04 11.03
CA MET A 373 4.90 -0.73 10.36
C MET A 373 4.98 -2.23 10.64
N VAL A 374 4.77 -2.61 11.90
CA VAL A 374 5.01 -3.97 12.41
C VAL A 374 3.72 -4.61 12.94
N LYS A 375 3.75 -5.94 13.12
CA LYS A 375 2.54 -6.75 13.38
C LYS A 375 2.51 -7.36 14.77
N THR A 376 3.65 -7.53 15.42
CA THR A 376 3.77 -8.16 16.73
C THR A 376 4.19 -7.16 17.80
N TRP A 377 3.91 -7.47 19.06
CA TRP A 377 4.33 -6.61 20.17
C TRP A 377 5.86 -6.52 20.29
N GLN A 378 6.56 -7.64 20.08
CA GLN A 378 8.03 -7.67 20.15
C GLN A 378 8.66 -6.75 19.11
N GLU A 379 8.17 -6.81 17.87
CA GLU A 379 8.60 -5.89 16.82
C GLU A 379 8.29 -4.42 17.17
N TYR A 380 7.18 -4.11 17.85
CA TYR A 380 6.90 -2.74 18.33
C TYR A 380 7.90 -2.30 19.42
N VAL A 381 8.30 -3.22 20.30
CA VAL A 381 9.33 -2.93 21.31
C VAL A 381 10.65 -2.60 20.63
N GLU A 382 11.09 -3.46 19.70
CA GLU A 382 12.40 -3.36 19.04
C GLU A 382 12.48 -2.19 18.04
N HIS A 383 11.45 -2.01 17.21
CA HIS A 383 11.50 -1.09 16.06
C HIS A 383 10.77 0.24 16.28
N ASP A 384 10.03 0.43 17.37
CA ASP A 384 9.30 1.69 17.66
C ASP A 384 9.71 2.27 19.03
N ILE A 385 9.51 1.51 20.12
CA ILE A 385 9.76 1.99 21.49
C ILE A 385 11.27 2.16 21.73
N GLU A 386 12.07 1.16 21.41
CA GLU A 386 13.51 1.18 21.60
C GLU A 386 14.20 2.19 20.66
N VAL A 387 13.70 2.35 19.43
CA VAL A 387 14.11 3.43 18.53
C VAL A 387 13.82 4.80 19.15
N THR A 388 12.63 4.98 19.73
CA THR A 388 12.27 6.23 20.43
C THR A 388 13.20 6.50 21.61
N ARG A 389 13.59 5.46 22.37
CA ARG A 389 14.59 5.55 23.45
C ARG A 389 15.91 6.11 22.93
N ARG A 390 16.44 5.52 21.85
CA ARG A 390 17.70 5.95 21.22
C ARG A 390 17.65 7.39 20.73
N VAL A 391 16.53 7.81 20.15
CA VAL A 391 16.34 9.21 19.76
C VAL A 391 16.40 10.14 20.98
N GLY A 392 15.71 9.79 22.07
CA GLY A 392 15.78 10.55 23.33
C GLY A 392 17.20 10.63 23.88
N GLU A 393 17.96 9.53 23.84
CA GLU A 393 19.36 9.51 24.29
C GLU A 393 20.27 10.33 23.40
N ALA A 394 20.08 10.28 22.09
CA ALA A 394 20.83 11.08 21.15
C ALA A 394 20.53 12.57 21.31
N CYS A 395 19.28 12.94 21.64
CA CYS A 395 18.92 14.32 21.99
C CYS A 395 19.69 14.81 23.22
N LEU A 396 19.75 14.00 24.29
CA LEU A 396 20.52 14.32 25.49
C LEU A 396 22.01 14.47 25.19
N ALA A 397 22.58 13.53 24.44
CA ALA A 397 24.01 13.51 24.11
C ALA A 397 24.45 14.70 23.23
N ASN A 398 23.55 15.24 22.40
CA ASN A 398 23.84 16.37 21.52
C ASN A 398 23.35 17.72 22.07
N GLY A 399 22.82 17.75 23.30
CA GLY A 399 22.31 19.00 23.90
C GLY A 399 21.15 19.61 23.11
N VAL A 400 20.29 18.78 22.51
CA VAL A 400 19.08 19.23 21.80
C VAL A 400 18.23 20.06 22.76
N ARG A 401 17.87 21.27 22.33
CA ARG A 401 17.04 22.20 23.12
C ARG A 401 15.59 21.73 23.23
N ARG A 402 15.07 21.04 22.21
CA ARG A 402 13.70 20.52 22.23
C ARG A 402 13.50 19.28 21.38
N LEU A 403 12.86 18.27 21.97
CA LEU A 403 12.33 17.10 21.27
C LEU A 403 10.80 17.18 21.25
N VAL A 404 10.18 17.41 20.09
CA VAL A 404 8.73 17.31 19.93
C VAL A 404 8.38 15.89 19.48
N TYR A 405 7.78 15.11 20.36
CA TYR A 405 7.35 13.74 20.08
C TYR A 405 5.87 13.70 19.69
N THR A 406 5.56 13.04 18.57
CA THR A 406 4.17 12.86 18.12
C THR A 406 3.58 11.57 18.67
N GLY A 407 2.75 11.74 19.69
CA GLY A 407 1.87 10.74 20.28
C GLY A 407 0.57 10.55 19.48
N THR A 408 -0.49 10.11 20.15
CA THR A 408 -1.79 9.85 19.51
C THR A 408 -2.95 9.92 20.49
N ILE A 409 -4.10 10.41 20.06
CA ILE A 409 -5.33 10.33 20.86
C ILE A 409 -5.81 8.88 21.08
N ASP A 410 -5.34 7.91 20.29
CA ASP A 410 -5.72 6.50 20.43
C ASP A 410 -5.14 5.84 21.71
N SER A 411 -4.20 6.52 22.37
CA SER A 411 -3.69 6.20 23.71
C SER A 411 -4.76 6.39 24.80
N TYR A 412 -5.80 7.18 24.53
CA TYR A 412 -6.92 7.38 25.45
C TYR A 412 -8.01 6.32 25.30
N TYR A 413 -8.86 6.23 26.32
CA TYR A 413 -10.17 5.60 26.18
C TYR A 413 -11.20 6.66 25.76
N ALA A 414 -11.67 6.58 24.52
CA ALA A 414 -12.68 7.44 23.91
C ALA A 414 -14.04 6.73 23.75
N GLY A 415 -14.34 5.76 24.62
CA GLY A 415 -15.61 5.02 24.62
C GLY A 415 -16.73 5.75 25.36
N ARG A 416 -17.84 5.05 25.61
CA ARG A 416 -19.06 5.65 26.20
C ARG A 416 -18.84 6.35 27.55
N ARG A 417 -17.87 5.89 28.35
CA ARG A 417 -17.60 6.41 29.70
C ARG A 417 -16.43 7.40 29.76
N ALA A 418 -15.97 7.90 28.61
CA ALA A 418 -14.81 8.79 28.56
C ALA A 418 -15.11 10.22 29.03
N GLY A 419 -16.30 10.74 28.74
CA GLY A 419 -16.63 12.15 29.01
C GLY A 419 -15.77 13.09 28.15
N THR A 420 -15.25 14.15 28.77
CA THR A 420 -14.32 15.09 28.14
C THR A 420 -12.88 14.68 28.43
N ILE A 421 -12.06 14.57 27.38
CA ILE A 421 -10.62 14.31 27.45
C ILE A 421 -9.88 15.63 27.36
N THR A 422 -9.03 15.88 28.35
CA THR A 422 -8.07 17.00 28.40
C THR A 422 -6.64 16.46 28.37
N GLU A 423 -5.65 17.33 28.31
CA GLU A 423 -4.23 16.95 28.39
C GLU A 423 -3.84 16.35 29.76
N ASP A 424 -4.61 16.62 30.82
CA ASP A 424 -4.42 16.03 32.16
C ASP A 424 -5.08 14.66 32.29
N THR A 425 -5.91 14.29 31.32
CA THR A 425 -6.43 12.92 31.24
C THR A 425 -5.25 12.01 30.95
N GLY A 426 -5.01 11.02 31.82
CA GLY A 426 -3.99 9.99 31.56
C GLY A 426 -4.36 9.07 30.41
N CYS A 427 -3.37 8.37 29.85
CA CYS A 427 -3.58 7.26 28.92
C CYS A 427 -4.56 6.22 29.49
N ASP A 428 -5.17 5.39 28.64
CA ASP A 428 -6.13 4.37 29.09
C ASP A 428 -5.50 3.49 30.17
N ARG A 429 -6.12 3.43 31.36
CA ARG A 429 -5.68 2.55 32.46
C ARG A 429 -5.57 1.07 32.06
N ARG A 430 -6.22 0.67 30.96
CA ARG A 430 -6.12 -0.67 30.36
C ARG A 430 -5.41 -0.65 29.00
N ILE A 431 -4.42 0.22 28.81
CA ILE A 431 -3.69 0.37 27.54
C ILE A 431 -3.06 -0.94 27.03
N HIS A 432 -2.62 -1.83 27.93
CA HIS A 432 -2.12 -3.15 27.58
C HIS A 432 -3.18 -4.05 26.88
N ARG A 433 -4.47 -3.73 27.02
CA ARG A 433 -5.60 -4.39 26.35
C ARG A 433 -6.04 -3.67 25.06
N ARG A 434 -5.51 -2.47 24.78
CA ARG A 434 -5.78 -1.67 23.56
C ARG A 434 -4.90 -2.14 22.41
N ASN A 435 -5.24 -1.80 21.17
CA ASN A 435 -4.49 -2.21 19.99
C ASN A 435 -2.97 -1.92 20.11
N LEU A 436 -2.14 -2.69 19.40
CA LEU A 436 -0.68 -2.64 19.60
C LEU A 436 -0.08 -1.26 19.32
N TYR A 437 -0.64 -0.51 18.37
CA TYR A 437 -0.20 0.84 18.04
C TYR A 437 -0.44 1.82 19.19
N ALA A 438 -1.66 1.89 19.72
CA ALA A 438 -1.98 2.71 20.89
C ALA A 438 -1.07 2.36 22.09
N ARG A 439 -0.86 1.05 22.32
CA ARG A 439 0.03 0.57 23.39
C ARG A 439 1.48 1.01 23.20
N ALA A 440 2.01 0.90 21.99
CA ALA A 440 3.38 1.28 21.69
C ALA A 440 3.59 2.79 21.84
N LYS A 441 2.65 3.61 21.34
CA LYS A 441 2.71 5.07 21.48
C LYS A 441 2.64 5.51 22.94
N ALA A 442 1.74 4.95 23.75
CA ALA A 442 1.70 5.23 25.18
C ALA A 442 3.00 4.82 25.90
N ALA A 443 3.56 3.65 25.60
CA ALA A 443 4.81 3.19 26.21
C ALA A 443 6.01 4.09 25.85
N ALA A 444 6.06 4.58 24.60
CA ALA A 444 7.07 5.53 24.17
C ALA A 444 6.91 6.91 24.83
N GLU A 445 5.67 7.39 25.05
CA GLU A 445 5.41 8.61 25.82
C GLU A 445 5.88 8.48 27.28
N ASP A 446 5.50 7.38 27.96
CA ASP A 446 5.90 7.12 29.34
C ASP A 446 7.44 7.07 29.48
N LEU A 447 8.11 6.41 28.53
CA LEU A 447 9.57 6.33 28.46
C LEU A 447 10.22 7.72 28.35
N LEU A 448 9.74 8.58 27.42
CA LEU A 448 10.32 9.90 27.24
C LEU A 448 10.06 10.83 28.44
N LEU A 449 8.90 10.71 29.09
CA LEU A 449 8.59 11.46 30.31
C LEU A 449 9.43 10.98 31.50
N ALA A 450 9.71 9.68 31.59
CA ALA A 450 10.67 9.16 32.56
C ALA A 450 12.08 9.74 32.32
N MET A 451 12.56 9.71 31.07
CA MET A 451 13.84 10.33 30.70
C MET A 451 13.90 11.83 31.00
N ARG A 452 12.78 12.56 30.87
CA ARG A 452 12.70 13.95 31.31
C ARG A 452 12.92 14.07 32.81
N THR A 453 12.20 13.27 33.59
CA THR A 453 12.22 13.33 35.05
C THR A 453 13.60 12.94 35.61
N GLU A 454 14.23 11.93 35.02
CA GLU A 454 15.49 11.35 35.48
C GLU A 454 16.73 12.08 34.94
N ARG A 455 16.67 12.56 33.69
CA ARG A 455 17.86 13.04 32.94
C ARG A 455 17.66 14.41 32.30
N GLY A 456 16.53 15.08 32.53
CA GLY A 456 16.28 16.44 32.03
C GLY A 456 16.00 16.54 30.53
N LEU A 457 15.58 15.46 29.85
CA LEU A 457 15.22 15.50 28.43
C LEU A 457 14.13 16.59 28.16
N PRO A 458 14.40 17.60 27.29
CA PRO A 458 13.44 18.66 27.00
C PRO A 458 12.41 18.22 25.96
N VAL A 459 11.62 17.20 26.30
CA VAL A 459 10.59 16.62 25.43
C VAL A 459 9.29 17.42 25.52
N VAL A 460 8.53 17.57 24.44
CA VAL A 460 7.14 18.03 24.43
C VAL A 460 6.31 16.98 23.67
N ILE A 461 5.16 16.60 24.20
CA ILE A 461 4.29 15.59 23.57
C ILE A 461 3.14 16.26 22.85
N VAL A 462 2.90 15.87 21.60
CA VAL A 462 1.77 16.33 20.81
C VAL A 462 0.94 15.13 20.40
N ARG A 463 -0.38 15.14 20.67
CA ARG A 463 -1.33 14.04 20.38
C ARG A 463 -2.37 14.49 19.35
N PRO A 464 -2.11 14.29 18.04
CA PRO A 464 -3.08 14.63 17.00
C PRO A 464 -4.32 13.74 17.03
N GLY A 465 -5.44 14.31 16.59
CA GLY A 465 -6.70 13.61 16.34
C GLY A 465 -6.69 12.73 15.08
N ILE A 466 -7.85 12.63 14.44
CA ILE A 466 -8.00 12.06 13.11
C ILE A 466 -7.52 13.10 12.09
N VAL A 467 -6.28 12.93 11.64
CA VAL A 467 -5.65 13.88 10.72
C VAL A 467 -6.16 13.67 9.29
N ILE A 468 -6.70 14.71 8.68
CA ILE A 468 -7.20 14.75 7.30
C ILE A 468 -6.58 15.95 6.57
N GLY A 469 -6.58 15.96 5.24
CA GLY A 469 -6.04 17.08 4.46
C GLY A 469 -5.18 16.66 3.29
N ARG A 470 -4.58 17.65 2.62
CA ARG A 470 -3.79 17.51 1.38
C ARG A 470 -2.74 16.41 1.48
N GLY A 471 -2.72 15.50 0.51
CA GLY A 471 -1.77 14.36 0.48
C GLY A 471 -2.17 13.19 1.39
N GLY A 472 -3.28 13.32 2.13
CA GLY A 472 -3.86 12.26 2.93
C GLY A 472 -4.78 11.38 2.10
N HIS A 473 -4.88 10.09 2.47
CA HIS A 473 -5.81 9.17 1.83
C HIS A 473 -7.24 9.41 2.33
N PRO A 474 -8.25 9.56 1.45
CA PRO A 474 -9.62 9.88 1.88
C PRO A 474 -10.30 8.74 2.67
N PHE A 475 -9.88 7.49 2.46
CA PHE A 475 -10.43 6.34 3.20
C PHE A 475 -9.69 6.16 4.53
N HIS A 476 -9.96 7.05 5.48
CA HIS A 476 -9.26 7.08 6.77
C HIS A 476 -9.83 6.05 7.79
N TRP A 477 -8.95 5.33 8.50
CA TRP A 477 -9.35 4.29 9.45
C TRP A 477 -10.13 4.82 10.67
N GLY A 478 -9.88 6.08 11.06
CA GLY A 478 -10.64 6.76 12.12
C GLY A 478 -12.14 6.95 11.81
N VAL A 479 -12.52 6.92 10.53
CA VAL A 479 -13.92 7.00 10.08
C VAL A 479 -14.60 5.63 10.09
N GLY A 480 -13.88 4.61 9.61
CA GLY A 480 -14.36 3.24 9.53
C GLY A 480 -13.31 2.26 9.03
N MET A 481 -13.64 0.98 9.08
CA MET A 481 -12.83 -0.11 8.53
C MET A 481 -13.16 -0.33 7.05
N TRP A 482 -12.19 -0.06 6.19
CA TRP A 482 -12.30 -0.23 4.74
C TRP A 482 -11.80 -1.61 4.33
N HIS A 483 -12.65 -2.40 3.69
CA HIS A 483 -12.26 -3.71 3.13
C HIS A 483 -11.86 -3.59 1.66
N HIS A 484 -12.53 -2.67 0.97
CA HIS A 484 -12.33 -2.31 -0.44
C HIS A 484 -12.61 -0.80 -0.56
N GLY A 485 -12.14 -0.16 -1.64
CA GLY A 485 -12.29 1.29 -1.82
C GLY A 485 -13.72 1.82 -1.72
N ALA A 486 -14.73 0.98 -1.95
CA ALA A 486 -16.15 1.36 -1.88
C ALA A 486 -16.93 0.76 -0.68
N VAL A 487 -16.28 0.01 0.23
CA VAL A 487 -16.98 -0.71 1.32
C VAL A 487 -16.40 -0.30 2.68
N CYS A 488 -17.21 0.43 3.45
CA CYS A 488 -16.82 0.97 4.74
C CYS A 488 -17.67 0.39 5.88
N ARG A 489 -17.03 -0.28 6.83
CA ARG A 489 -17.65 -0.70 8.09
C ARG A 489 -17.42 0.37 9.14
N ILE A 490 -18.46 1.16 9.41
CA ILE A 490 -18.39 2.32 10.31
C ILE A 490 -18.37 1.86 11.78
N TRP A 491 -17.62 2.60 12.61
CA TRP A 491 -17.55 2.36 14.04
C TRP A 491 -18.85 2.78 14.76
N GLY A 492 -19.64 1.82 15.22
CA GLY A 492 -20.92 2.10 15.87
C GLY A 492 -21.98 2.59 14.88
N SER A 493 -22.74 3.62 15.26
CA SER A 493 -23.79 4.22 14.40
C SER A 493 -23.24 5.19 13.35
N GLY A 494 -22.01 5.68 13.53
CA GLY A 494 -21.41 6.69 12.67
C GLY A 494 -21.86 8.14 12.93
N ASN A 495 -22.69 8.37 13.96
CA ASN A 495 -23.27 9.70 14.25
C ASN A 495 -22.49 10.51 15.30
N ASN A 496 -21.50 9.91 15.97
CA ASN A 496 -20.65 10.65 16.90
C ASN A 496 -19.77 11.60 16.11
N LYS A 497 -19.58 12.82 16.63
CA LYS A 497 -18.61 13.76 16.05
C LYS A 497 -17.21 13.20 16.25
N LEU A 498 -16.47 13.12 15.16
CA LEU A 498 -15.12 12.58 15.15
C LEU A 498 -14.11 13.69 15.46
N PRO A 499 -13.01 13.38 16.17
CA PRO A 499 -11.96 14.33 16.52
C PRO A 499 -11.06 14.65 15.33
N PHE A 500 -11.62 15.24 14.27
CA PHE A 500 -10.87 15.62 13.07
C PHE A 500 -9.90 16.77 13.35
N VAL A 501 -8.81 16.82 12.59
CA VAL A 501 -7.88 17.96 12.55
C VAL A 501 -7.22 18.00 11.18
N LEU A 502 -6.96 19.19 10.63
CA LEU A 502 -6.26 19.30 9.35
C LEU A 502 -4.77 19.03 9.53
N VAL A 503 -4.14 18.38 8.56
CA VAL A 503 -2.68 18.15 8.56
C VAL A 503 -1.90 19.45 8.65
N ASP A 504 -2.37 20.51 7.97
CA ASP A 504 -1.81 21.85 8.06
C ASP A 504 -1.88 22.41 9.49
N ASP A 505 -2.98 22.18 10.20
CA ASP A 505 -3.16 22.59 11.60
C ASP A 505 -2.21 21.82 12.52
N VAL A 506 -2.05 20.51 12.31
CA VAL A 506 -1.12 19.69 13.09
C VAL A 506 0.32 20.16 12.90
N ALA A 507 0.75 20.41 11.65
CA ALA A 507 2.09 20.93 11.38
C ALA A 507 2.32 22.31 12.02
N ARG A 508 1.34 23.23 11.99
CA ARG A 508 1.41 24.49 12.73
C ARG A 508 1.54 24.28 14.24
N GLY A 509 0.76 23.36 14.81
CA GLY A 509 0.83 23.02 16.23
C GLY A 509 2.18 22.42 16.64
N LEU A 510 2.78 21.60 15.78
CA LEU A 510 4.13 21.07 15.98
C LEU A 510 5.18 22.19 15.96
N ILE A 511 5.14 23.08 14.98
CA ILE A 511 6.06 24.23 14.90
C ILE A 511 5.89 25.14 16.12
N ALA A 512 4.66 25.41 16.55
CA ALA A 512 4.39 26.21 17.74
C ALA A 512 4.92 25.54 19.01
N ALA A 513 4.74 24.22 19.17
CA ALA A 513 5.33 23.45 20.26
C ALA A 513 6.87 23.49 20.25
N MET A 514 7.49 23.62 19.08
CA MET A 514 8.93 23.81 18.97
C MET A 514 9.36 25.24 19.35
N ASP A 515 8.55 26.26 19.10
CA ASP A 515 8.92 27.66 19.29
C ASP A 515 8.55 28.22 20.68
N THR A 516 7.51 27.69 21.33
CA THR A 516 7.04 28.18 22.64
C THR A 516 8.02 27.80 23.77
N PRO A 517 8.57 28.73 24.55
CA PRO A 517 9.45 28.42 25.68
C PRO A 517 8.68 27.92 26.92
N GLY A 518 9.34 27.13 27.78
CA GLY A 518 8.83 26.80 29.12
C GLY A 518 7.68 25.79 29.16
N ILE A 519 7.51 25.01 28.08
CA ILE A 519 6.48 23.96 27.96
C ILE A 519 7.08 22.55 27.95
N GLU A 520 8.37 22.42 28.29
CA GLU A 520 9.01 21.13 28.42
C GLU A 520 8.15 20.20 29.28
N GLY A 521 8.08 18.95 28.83
CA GLY A 521 7.23 17.81 29.18
C GLY A 521 5.79 18.09 29.53
N GLU A 522 5.22 19.16 28.99
CA GLU A 522 3.78 19.23 28.78
C GLU A 522 3.38 18.33 27.60
N SER A 523 2.09 18.02 27.57
CA SER A 523 1.44 17.36 26.44
C SER A 523 0.32 18.23 25.90
N PHE A 524 0.05 18.15 24.60
CA PHE A 524 -0.96 18.95 23.90
C PHE A 524 -1.81 18.07 22.99
N ASN A 525 -3.14 18.13 23.15
CA ASN A 525 -4.07 17.49 22.22
C ASN A 525 -4.29 18.42 21.03
N LEU A 526 -4.13 17.91 19.80
CA LEU A 526 -4.42 18.68 18.58
C LEU A 526 -5.64 18.08 17.89
N VAL A 527 -6.81 18.53 18.34
CA VAL A 527 -8.12 18.18 17.77
C VAL A 527 -8.85 19.49 17.45
N ALA A 528 -9.43 19.59 16.24
CA ALA A 528 -10.27 20.73 15.89
C ALA A 528 -11.64 20.61 16.57
N ASP A 529 -12.38 21.71 16.63
CA ASP A 529 -13.69 21.71 17.29
C ASP A 529 -14.64 20.70 16.62
N PRO A 530 -15.48 19.97 17.40
CA PRO A 530 -16.31 18.89 16.87
C PRO A 530 -17.22 19.35 15.71
N CYS A 531 -16.94 18.85 14.51
CA CYS A 531 -17.58 19.34 13.29
C CYS A 531 -18.37 18.25 12.55
N LEU A 532 -17.70 17.15 12.18
CA LEU A 532 -18.28 16.10 11.33
C LEU A 532 -18.31 14.75 12.05
N SER A 533 -19.40 14.02 11.84
CA SER A 533 -19.52 12.60 12.15
C SER A 533 -18.98 11.73 11.01
N ALA A 534 -18.87 10.42 11.23
CA ALA A 534 -18.45 9.50 10.18
C ALA A 534 -19.41 9.50 8.98
N ASN A 535 -20.72 9.53 9.25
CA ASN A 535 -21.74 9.55 8.19
C ASN A 535 -21.66 10.84 7.37
N GLU A 536 -21.54 12.00 8.03
CA GLU A 536 -21.39 13.29 7.35
C GLU A 536 -20.10 13.33 6.52
N TYR A 537 -18.97 12.85 7.07
CA TYR A 537 -17.71 12.76 6.31
C TYR A 537 -17.87 11.92 5.04
N LEU A 538 -18.56 10.77 5.13
CA LEU A 538 -18.81 9.90 3.99
C LEU A 538 -19.78 10.53 2.98
N ASP A 539 -20.77 11.31 3.43
CA ASP A 539 -21.68 12.05 2.52
C ASP A 539 -20.93 13.10 1.70
N GLU A 540 -20.04 13.87 2.34
CA GLU A 540 -19.18 14.83 1.66
C GLU A 540 -18.21 14.12 0.71
N LEU A 541 -17.66 12.97 1.11
CA LEU A 541 -16.74 12.20 0.29
C LEU A 541 -17.43 11.57 -0.93
N GLU A 542 -18.65 11.04 -0.79
CA GLU A 542 -19.45 10.55 -1.93
C GLU A 542 -19.72 11.66 -2.94
N ARG A 543 -20.07 12.87 -2.45
CA ARG A 543 -20.29 14.05 -3.30
C ARG A 543 -19.01 14.47 -4.02
N ALA A 544 -17.88 14.50 -3.32
CA ALA A 544 -16.60 14.90 -3.90
C ALA A 544 -16.05 13.88 -4.91
N LEU A 545 -16.28 12.58 -4.68
CA LEU A 545 -15.78 11.51 -5.55
C LEU A 545 -16.75 11.11 -6.67
N GLY A 546 -18.04 11.44 -6.56
CA GLY A 546 -19.07 10.98 -7.48
C GLY A 546 -19.34 9.46 -7.41
N ILE A 547 -19.08 8.83 -6.24
CA ILE A 547 -19.28 7.39 -6.02
C ILE A 547 -20.27 7.14 -4.88
N ARG A 548 -20.66 5.87 -4.70
CA ARG A 548 -21.46 5.41 -3.56
C ARG A 548 -20.68 4.44 -2.70
N PHE A 549 -20.76 4.61 -1.38
CA PHE A 549 -20.20 3.67 -0.44
C PHE A 549 -21.26 2.69 0.06
N LEU A 550 -20.90 1.41 0.12
CA LEU A 550 -21.63 0.47 0.96
C LEU A 550 -21.22 0.71 2.42
N ARG A 551 -22.10 1.39 3.16
CA ARG A 551 -21.90 1.74 4.56
C ARG A 551 -22.52 0.69 5.46
N ILE A 552 -21.72 0.09 6.33
CA ILE A 552 -22.17 -0.96 7.26
C ILE A 552 -21.88 -0.51 8.68
N CYS A 553 -22.85 0.17 9.30
CA CYS A 553 -22.79 0.54 10.71
C CYS A 553 -22.67 -0.71 11.57
N THR A 554 -21.53 -0.86 12.25
CA THR A 554 -21.19 -2.07 13.00
C THR A 554 -20.99 -1.73 14.47
N SER A 555 -21.80 -2.32 15.35
CA SER A 555 -21.65 -2.12 16.79
C SER A 555 -20.30 -2.66 17.30
N PRO A 556 -19.73 -2.04 18.36
CA PRO A 556 -18.51 -2.55 19.00
C PRO A 556 -18.63 -4.01 19.46
N LEU A 557 -19.83 -4.41 19.89
CA LEU A 557 -20.11 -5.80 20.28
C LEU A 557 -19.95 -6.75 19.10
N ARG A 558 -20.44 -6.40 17.91
CA ARG A 558 -20.31 -7.24 16.71
C ARG A 558 -18.84 -7.38 16.28
N PHE A 559 -18.05 -6.30 16.35
CA PHE A 559 -16.61 -6.39 16.11
C PHE A 559 -15.91 -7.28 17.15
N TYR A 560 -16.22 -7.07 18.43
CA TYR A 560 -15.66 -7.86 19.53
C TYR A 560 -15.98 -9.35 19.39
N LEU A 561 -17.22 -9.72 19.06
CA LEU A 561 -17.61 -11.12 18.86
C LEU A 561 -16.91 -11.75 17.65
N GLN A 562 -16.77 -11.02 16.53
CA GLN A 562 -16.01 -11.50 15.38
C GLN A 562 -14.53 -11.74 15.73
N ASP A 563 -13.94 -10.83 16.50
CA ASP A 563 -12.56 -10.96 16.97
C ASP A 563 -12.42 -12.11 17.98
N MET A 564 -13.44 -12.32 18.83
CA MET A 564 -13.51 -13.46 19.75
C MET A 564 -13.54 -14.80 19.00
N VAL A 565 -14.34 -14.92 17.93
CA VAL A 565 -14.36 -16.12 17.09
C VAL A 565 -12.98 -16.38 16.47
N LYS A 566 -12.31 -15.35 15.95
CA LYS A 566 -10.94 -15.47 15.44
C LYS A 566 -9.96 -15.89 16.54
N TRP A 567 -10.11 -15.35 17.73
CA TRP A 567 -9.27 -15.69 18.88
C TRP A 567 -9.47 -17.15 19.32
N VAL A 568 -10.72 -17.62 19.45
CA VAL A 568 -11.01 -19.03 19.76
C VAL A 568 -10.36 -19.96 18.73
N ALA A 569 -10.49 -19.63 17.44
CA ALA A 569 -9.80 -20.38 16.39
C ALA A 569 -8.27 -20.35 16.58
N LYS A 570 -7.66 -19.18 16.82
CA LYS A 570 -6.21 -19.06 17.09
C LYS A 570 -5.76 -19.86 18.32
N VAL A 571 -6.58 -19.95 19.38
CA VAL A 571 -6.28 -20.73 20.59
C VAL A 571 -6.34 -22.22 20.30
N LEU A 572 -7.41 -22.69 19.67
CA LEU A 572 -7.56 -24.10 19.28
C LEU A 572 -6.41 -24.56 18.38
N LEU A 573 -5.90 -23.67 17.52
CA LEU A 573 -4.79 -23.93 16.61
C LEU A 573 -3.41 -23.67 17.19
N ARG A 574 -3.32 -23.35 18.49
CA ARG A 574 -2.05 -23.02 19.16
C ARG A 574 -1.22 -21.98 18.40
N HIS A 575 -1.89 -21.02 17.77
CA HIS A 575 -1.24 -19.96 17.01
C HIS A 575 -0.32 -19.15 17.95
N PRO A 576 0.86 -18.69 17.50
CA PRO A 576 1.80 -17.95 18.37
C PRO A 576 1.17 -16.65 18.92
N GLU A 577 0.44 -15.94 18.06
CA GLU A 577 -0.30 -14.74 18.44
C GLU A 577 -1.71 -15.10 18.96
N ARG A 578 -1.90 -15.13 20.29
CA ARG A 578 -3.17 -15.47 20.99
C ARG A 578 -3.70 -14.34 21.88
N ARG A 579 -3.46 -13.10 21.48
CA ARG A 579 -3.90 -11.93 22.25
C ARG A 579 -5.43 -11.94 22.41
N LEU A 580 -5.90 -11.93 23.66
CA LEU A 580 -7.33 -11.90 23.97
C LEU A 580 -7.97 -10.59 23.47
N PRO A 581 -9.06 -10.65 22.68
CA PRO A 581 -9.81 -9.48 22.25
C PRO A 581 -10.30 -8.63 23.43
N SER A 582 -10.53 -7.35 23.17
CA SER A 582 -10.96 -6.38 24.18
C SER A 582 -12.16 -5.61 23.66
N TYR A 583 -13.31 -5.75 24.32
CA TYR A 583 -14.48 -4.93 24.00
C TYR A 583 -14.18 -3.43 24.16
N ARG A 584 -13.45 -3.08 25.22
CA ARG A 584 -12.95 -1.71 25.47
C ARG A 584 -12.09 -1.20 24.31
N ASP A 585 -11.36 -2.10 23.63
CA ASP A 585 -10.59 -1.73 22.44
C ASP A 585 -11.51 -1.27 21.29
N TRP A 586 -12.53 -2.08 20.99
CA TRP A 586 -13.52 -1.79 19.96
C TRP A 586 -14.42 -0.60 20.29
N GLU A 587 -14.78 -0.41 21.55
CA GLU A 587 -15.65 0.67 21.99
C GLU A 587 -15.01 2.06 21.82
N SER A 588 -13.72 2.22 22.12
CA SER A 588 -13.03 3.52 21.96
C SER A 588 -13.01 4.01 20.50
N ARG A 589 -13.02 3.08 19.53
CA ARG A 589 -13.05 3.45 18.09
C ARG A 589 -14.34 4.17 17.70
N THR A 590 -15.37 4.11 18.53
CA THR A 590 -16.61 4.88 18.32
C THR A 590 -16.47 6.36 18.62
N GLN A 591 -15.35 6.80 19.22
CA GLN A 591 -15.02 8.21 19.48
C GLN A 591 -16.19 8.97 20.13
N ARG A 592 -16.68 8.46 21.26
CA ARG A 592 -17.78 9.08 22.02
C ARG A 592 -17.31 10.18 22.98
N ALA A 593 -15.99 10.32 23.15
CA ALA A 593 -15.41 11.38 23.96
C ALA A 593 -15.42 12.71 23.21
N THR A 594 -15.51 13.79 23.97
CA THR A 594 -15.19 15.14 23.48
C THR A 594 -13.75 15.46 23.86
N PHE A 595 -13.00 16.11 22.98
CA PHE A 595 -11.65 16.58 23.28
C PHE A 595 -11.70 18.07 23.58
N ASP A 596 -11.16 18.45 24.74
CA ASP A 596 -10.87 19.83 25.08
C ASP A 596 -9.39 20.09 24.77
N CYS A 597 -9.14 21.04 23.88
CA CYS A 597 -7.81 21.44 23.43
C CYS A 597 -7.50 22.90 23.81
N THR A 598 -8.15 23.42 24.86
CA THR A 598 -7.96 24.80 25.33
C THR A 598 -6.50 25.08 25.67
N ARG A 599 -5.80 24.13 26.31
CA ARG A 599 -4.37 24.25 26.61
C ARG A 599 -3.53 24.47 25.35
N ALA A 600 -3.76 23.70 24.29
CA ALA A 600 -3.07 23.89 23.02
C ALA A 600 -3.40 25.26 22.39
N LYS A 601 -4.68 25.67 22.41
CA LYS A 601 -5.11 26.97 21.87
C LYS A 601 -4.48 28.16 22.59
N GLU A 602 -4.33 28.09 23.92
CA GLU A 602 -3.79 29.18 24.74
C GLU A 602 -2.26 29.19 24.80
N ARG A 603 -1.63 28.06 25.15
CA ARG A 603 -0.18 27.97 25.36
C ARG A 603 0.62 28.01 24.07
N LEU A 604 0.09 27.45 22.99
CA LEU A 604 0.76 27.41 21.68
C LEU A 604 0.24 28.49 20.72
N ASN A 605 -0.75 29.29 21.14
CA ASN A 605 -1.55 30.15 20.26
C ASN A 605 -2.06 29.38 19.03
N TRP A 606 -2.42 28.11 19.21
CA TRP A 606 -2.82 27.23 18.12
C TRP A 606 -4.28 27.50 17.71
N ARG A 607 -4.50 27.82 16.44
CA ARG A 607 -5.81 28.17 15.89
C ARG A 607 -6.19 27.14 14.82
N PRO A 608 -6.82 26.02 15.18
CA PRO A 608 -7.30 25.07 14.19
C PRO A 608 -8.45 25.65 13.37
N VAL A 609 -8.66 25.12 12.17
CA VAL A 609 -9.83 25.49 11.35
C VAL A 609 -11.11 25.09 12.08
N ALA A 610 -11.94 26.10 12.39
CA ALA A 610 -13.24 25.92 13.04
C ALA A 610 -14.42 25.96 12.05
N ASP A 611 -14.25 26.58 10.88
CA ASP A 611 -15.30 26.65 9.87
C ASP A 611 -15.54 25.28 9.21
N ARG A 612 -16.80 24.85 9.22
CA ARG A 612 -17.21 23.55 8.68
C ARG A 612 -16.95 23.43 7.17
N ARG A 613 -17.21 24.50 6.40
CA ARG A 613 -17.04 24.45 4.94
C ARG A 613 -15.56 24.35 4.59
N GLU A 614 -14.72 25.09 5.30
CA GLU A 614 -13.27 25.06 5.11
C GLU A 614 -12.67 23.70 5.50
N LEU A 615 -13.14 23.10 6.59
CA LEU A 615 -12.75 21.73 6.97
C LEU A 615 -13.14 20.71 5.88
N ILE A 616 -14.34 20.81 5.30
CA ILE A 616 -14.79 19.95 4.21
C ILE A 616 -13.92 20.17 2.96
N ARG A 617 -13.70 21.43 2.58
CA ARG A 617 -12.92 21.79 1.39
C ARG A 617 -11.48 21.28 1.47
N LEU A 618 -10.79 21.56 2.57
CA LEU A 618 -9.38 21.20 2.76
C LEU A 618 -9.19 19.74 3.18
N GLY A 619 -10.09 19.20 4.01
CA GLY A 619 -9.96 17.88 4.62
C GLY A 619 -10.60 16.74 3.83
N ILE A 620 -11.56 17.03 2.93
CA ILE A 620 -12.33 16.02 2.19
C ILE A 620 -12.26 16.26 0.68
N GLU A 621 -12.71 17.42 0.20
CA GLU A 621 -12.81 17.67 -1.24
C GLU A 621 -11.45 17.71 -1.92
N LEU A 622 -10.49 18.44 -1.35
CA LEU A 622 -9.14 18.54 -1.91
C LEU A 622 -8.46 17.15 -1.97
N PRO A 623 -8.41 16.35 -0.88
CA PRO A 623 -7.87 14.99 -0.94
C PRO A 623 -8.63 14.07 -1.89
N ALA A 624 -9.96 14.19 -1.98
CA ALA A 624 -10.78 13.43 -2.92
C ALA A 624 -10.44 13.78 -4.38
N ARG A 625 -10.27 15.06 -4.69
CA ARG A 625 -9.81 15.50 -6.02
C ARG A 625 -8.41 14.98 -6.32
N GLN A 626 -7.48 15.05 -5.36
CA GLN A 626 -6.14 14.46 -5.51
C GLN A 626 -6.18 12.94 -5.68
N PHE A 627 -7.17 12.27 -5.10
CA PHE A 627 -7.37 10.84 -5.28
C PHE A 627 -7.85 10.52 -6.71
N LEU A 628 -8.78 11.31 -7.27
CA LEU A 628 -9.34 11.13 -8.62
C LEU A 628 -8.45 11.62 -9.78
N MET A 629 -7.86 12.80 -9.62
CA MET A 629 -6.93 13.42 -10.57
C MET A 629 -5.64 12.65 -10.49
#